data_AF-A0A0F3MQU6-F1
#
_entry.id   AF-A0A0F3MQU6-F1
#
_cell.length_a   1.000
_cell.length_b   1.000
_cell.length_c   1.000
_cell.angle_alpha   90.00
_cell.angle_beta   90.00
_cell.angle_gamma   90.00
#
_symmetry.space_group_name_H-M   'P 1'
#
loop_
_entity.id
_entity.type
_entity.pdbx_description
1 polymer ?
#
loop_
_entity_poly.entity_id
_entity_poly.type
_entity_poly.pdbx_seq_one_letter_code
_entity_poly.pdbx_strand_id
1 'polypeptide(L)' 'MLMSEEEYRNQPDVINDPEWSKAFYYTLYVGNCADYDEGMAYIEGKLSNPEELSQAATCQALGI' A
#
# COMPACT_ATOMS: atom_id res chain seq x y z
N MET A 1 -4.78 8.14 -10.05
CA MET A 1 -4.44 8.97 -8.87
C MET A 1 -5.71 9.57 -8.26
N LEU A 2 -5.99 9.25 -7.00
CA LEU A 2 -7.11 9.82 -6.22
C LEU A 2 -6.68 11.04 -5.38
N MET A 3 -5.41 11.13 -5.00
CA MET A 3 -4.79 12.27 -4.32
C MET A 3 -3.28 12.37 -4.59
N SER A 4 -2.68 13.51 -4.29
CA SER A 4 -1.24 13.72 -4.42
C SER A 4 -0.41 13.02 -3.32
N GLU A 5 0.88 12.80 -3.58
CA GLU A 5 1.82 12.28 -2.57
C GLU A 5 1.86 13.11 -1.28
N GLU A 6 1.76 14.43 -1.40
CA GLU A 6 1.81 15.35 -0.27
C GLU A 6 0.54 15.25 0.58
N GLU A 7 -0.63 15.15 -0.05
CA GLU A 7 -1.91 14.92 0.63
C GLU A 7 -1.92 13.56 1.34
N TYR A 8 -1.36 12.52 0.72
CA TYR A 8 -1.25 11.20 1.32
C TYR A 8 -0.36 11.18 2.57
N ARG A 9 0.83 11.78 2.51
CA ARG A 9 1.78 11.83 3.64
C ARG A 9 1.25 12.65 4.82
N ASN A 10 0.34 13.58 4.58
CA ASN A 10 -0.27 14.41 5.60
C ASN A 10 -1.54 13.79 6.22
N GLN A 11 -1.97 12.60 5.77
CA GLN A 11 -3.09 11.93 6.41
C GLN A 11 -2.70 11.47 7.83
N PRO A 12 -3.54 11.75 8.85
CA PRO A 12 -3.25 11.38 10.24
C PRO A 12 -3.12 9.87 10.44
N ASP A 13 -3.80 9.08 9.60
CA ASP A 13 -3.83 7.62 9.68
C ASP A 13 -2.55 7.00 9.09
N VAL A 14 -1.98 7.62 8.05
CA VAL A 14 -0.75 7.16 7.39
C VAL A 14 0.46 7.22 8.34
N ILE A 15 0.51 8.16 9.28
CA ILE A 15 1.67 8.33 10.16
C ILE A 15 1.79 7.18 11.19
N ASN A 16 0.67 6.63 11.64
CA ASN A 16 0.62 5.60 12.69
C ASN A 16 0.50 4.18 12.16
N ASP A 17 0.23 4.03 10.86
CA ASP A 17 0.01 2.73 10.25
C ASP A 17 1.31 1.92 10.08
N PRO A 18 1.22 0.59 10.07
CA PRO A 18 2.33 -0.27 9.68
C PRO A 18 2.81 0.01 8.25
N GLU A 19 4.07 -0.30 7.95
CA GLU A 19 4.65 -0.02 6.61
C GLU A 19 3.90 -0.74 5.48
N TRP A 20 3.35 -1.93 5.73
CA TRP A 20 2.50 -2.64 4.75
C TRP A 20 1.20 -1.91 4.44
N SER A 21 0.55 -1.35 5.46
CA SER A 21 -0.67 -0.57 5.30
C SER A 21 -0.37 0.72 4.55
N LYS A 22 0.74 1.38 4.89
CA LYS A 22 1.23 2.55 4.15
C LYS A 22 1.59 2.21 2.70
N ALA A 23 2.20 1.07 2.42
CA ALA A 23 2.52 0.66 1.05
C ALA A 23 1.23 0.39 0.26
N PHE A 24 0.28 -0.31 0.86
CA PHE A 24 -1.01 -0.63 0.27
C PHE A 24 -1.85 0.62 -0.05
N TYR A 25 -2.02 1.52 0.92
CA TYR A 25 -2.79 2.75 0.71
C TYR A 25 -2.08 3.75 -0.20
N TYR A 26 -0.74 3.76 -0.21
CA TYR A 26 0.01 4.53 -1.19
C TYR A 26 -0.32 4.07 -2.61
N THR A 27 -0.32 2.75 -2.86
CA THR A 27 -0.69 2.17 -4.14
C THR A 27 -2.13 2.53 -4.55
N LEU A 28 -3.09 2.48 -3.62
CA LEU A 28 -4.51 2.78 -3.90
C LEU A 28 -4.77 4.28 -4.15
N TYR A 29 -4.19 5.16 -3.35
CA TYR A 29 -4.55 6.58 -3.35
C TYR A 29 -3.64 7.43 -4.23
N VAL A 30 -2.35 7.09 -4.27
CA VAL A 30 -1.31 7.86 -4.96
C VAL A 30 -0.80 7.13 -6.19
N GLY A 31 -0.57 5.83 -6.06
CA GLY A 31 0.02 4.97 -7.09
C GLY A 31 -0.74 5.12 -8.40
N ASN A 32 -0.04 5.59 -9.44
CA ASN A 32 -0.44 5.33 -10.82
C ASN A 32 0.06 3.94 -11.18
N CYS A 33 -0.40 2.92 -10.45
CA CYS A 33 -0.23 1.55 -10.90
C CYS A 33 -1.21 1.36 -12.06
N ALA A 34 -0.68 1.02 -13.23
CA ALA A 34 -1.47 0.78 -14.43
C ALA A 34 -2.44 -0.39 -14.21
N ASP A 35 -2.05 -1.32 -13.35
CA ASP A 35 -2.84 -2.48 -12.96
C ASP A 35 -2.50 -2.97 -11.55
N TYR A 36 -3.27 -3.96 -11.11
CA TYR A 36 -3.16 -4.59 -9.81
C TYR A 36 -1.81 -5.29 -9.58
N ASP A 37 -1.24 -5.91 -10.62
CA ASP A 37 0.01 -6.66 -10.53
C ASP A 37 1.20 -5.72 -10.26
N GLU A 38 1.21 -4.55 -10.90
CA GLU A 38 2.18 -3.49 -10.61
C GLU A 38 2.07 -2.98 -9.16
N GLY A 39 0.84 -2.87 -8.66
CA GLY A 39 0.57 -2.50 -7.27
C GLY A 39 1.10 -3.52 -6.26
N MET A 40 0.92 -4.81 -6.55
CA MET A 40 1.43 -5.89 -5.71
C MET A 40 2.97 -5.98 -5.76
N ALA A 41 3.57 -5.82 -6.93
CA ALA A 41 5.03 -5.79 -7.07
C ALA A 41 5.67 -4.61 -6.29
N TYR A 42 4.99 -3.46 -6.24
CA TYR A 42 5.43 -2.34 -5.41
C TYR A 42 5.40 -2.67 -3.92
N ILE A 43 4.31 -3.31 -3.46
CA ILE A 43 4.15 -3.75 -2.07
C ILE A 43 5.23 -4.79 -1.71
N GLU A 44 5.43 -5.81 -2.54
CA GLU A 44 6.46 -6.83 -2.33
C GLU A 44 7.89 -6.26 -2.32
N GLY A 45 8.15 -5.23 -3.12
CA GLY A 45 9.45 -4.54 -3.13
C GLY A 45 9.70 -3.62 -1.92
N LYS A 46 8.63 -3.17 -1.25
CA LYS A 46 8.68 -2.32 -0.06
C LYS A 46 8.70 -3.12 1.24
N LEU A 47 8.01 -4.27 1.26
CA LEU A 47 7.87 -5.10 2.44
C LEU A 47 8.94 -6.19 2.45
N SER A 48 9.86 -6.07 3.39
CA SER A 48 10.92 -7.06 3.61
C SER A 48 10.63 -7.98 4.81
N ASN A 49 9.57 -7.68 5.57
CA ASN A 49 9.12 -8.50 6.68
C ASN A 49 8.09 -9.56 6.19
N PRO A 50 8.32 -10.87 6.44
CA PRO A 50 7.38 -11.93 6.11
C PRO A 50 5.96 -11.76 6.68
N GLU A 51 5.83 -11.11 7.84
CA GLU A 51 4.54 -10.85 8.49
C GLU A 51 3.73 -9.77 7.74
N GLU A 52 4.43 -8.73 7.27
CA GLU A 52 3.88 -7.65 6.44
C GLU A 52 3.46 -8.16 5.06
N LEU A 53 4.24 -9.06 4.48
CA LEU A 53 3.89 -9.75 3.23
C LEU A 53 2.65 -10.64 3.39
N SER A 54 2.54 -11.36 4.52
CA SER A 54 1.35 -12.17 4.82
C SER A 54 0.10 -11.31 5.02
N GLN A 55 0.23 -10.13 5.61
CA GLN A 55 -0.88 -9.19 5.79
C GLN A 55 -1.31 -8.58 4.45
N ALA A 56 -0.37 -8.18 3.59
CA ALA A 56 -0.67 -7.75 2.23
C ALA A 56 -1.39 -8.83 1.40
N ALA A 57 -0.91 -10.09 1.47
CA ALA A 57 -1.55 -11.23 0.82
C ALA A 57 -2.96 -11.52 1.40
N THR A 58 -3.19 -11.24 2.68
CA THR A 58 -4.50 -11.40 3.32
C THR A 58 -5.49 -10.34 2.83
N CYS A 59 -5.08 -9.07 2.70
CA CYS A 59 -5.90 -8.02 2.10
C CYS A 59 -6.27 -8.36 0.65
N GLN A 60 -5.28 -8.84 -0.13
CA GLN A 60 -5.51 -9.39 -1.49
C GLN A 60 -6.57 -10.51 -1.50
N ALA A 61 -6.46 -11.49 -0.60
CA ALA A 61 -7.38 -12.62 -0.54
C ALA A 61 -8.81 -12.22 -0.11
N LEU A 62 -8.93 -11.16 0.69
CA LEU A 62 -10.21 -10.64 1.17
C LEU A 62 -10.87 -9.65 0.19
N GLY A 63 -10.15 -9.20 -0.85
CA GLY A 63 -10.66 -8.26 -1.85
C GLY A 63 -11.00 -6.88 -1.28
N ILE A 64 -10.33 -6.50 -0.20
CA ILE A 64 -10.46 -5.20 0.48
C ILE A 64 -9.32 -4.29 0.03
#